data_AF-A0A1W9W7I7-F1
#
_entry.id   AF-A0A1W9W7I7-F1
#
_cell.length_a   1.000
_cell.length_b   1.000
_cell.length_c   1.000
_cell.angle_alpha   90.00
_cell.angle_beta   90.00
_cell.angle_gamma   90.00
#
_symmetry.space_group_name_H-M   'P 1'
#
loop_
_entity.id
_entity.type
_entity.pdbx_description
1 polymer ?
#
loop_
_entity_poly.entity_id
_entity_poly.type
_entity_poly.pdbx_seq_one_letter_code
_entity_poly.pdbx_strand_id
1 'polypeptide(L)'
;MKHNGIDLWIQAQLGQIQNVAYALIDENLIVLTKSENIYNWIEEDVSDITGISLADVFPELIGIETFLQKLAINQSEEYVIPKIYRPNDTILGKFFTMYISPFFQHGKLLLVTLVDVTLQSELEQSLRQERNELRLNILKQKRIEKALYLSQQRYTLIEHGVNDGLWDWDLQTDKIYFSVRWKSMLGYNDDDIGDNPNEWFQLIHKENLEEFKSQIDNHVTGKSEYLKVEYRIFHKDGHYCWMLCRGMAVRDKTGKSYRMAGSQTDVTQNKEFEQQLYHSAFHDSLTGLPNRAFFMKILESVFEKRYLNPNKLNVIFFLDLDHFKVVNDSLGHLVG
;
A
#
# COMPACT_ATOMS: atom_id res chain seq x y z
N MET A 1 -82.54 11.41 -12.66
CA MET A 1 -83.49 11.02 -11.58
C MET A 1 -82.82 11.25 -10.24
N LYS A 2 -83.59 11.60 -9.21
CA LYS A 2 -83.17 12.14 -7.91
C LYS A 2 -81.96 11.43 -7.26
N HIS A 3 -80.96 12.23 -6.86
CA HIS A 3 -80.03 11.90 -5.80
C HIS A 3 -80.80 11.68 -4.49
N ASN A 4 -80.49 10.60 -3.77
CA ASN A 4 -80.82 10.46 -2.36
C ASN A 4 -79.56 10.04 -1.60
N GLY A 5 -79.15 10.95 -0.72
CA GLY A 5 -78.30 10.82 0.47
C GLY A 5 -77.29 9.68 0.56
N ILE A 6 -76.00 10.03 0.54
CA ILE A 6 -74.95 9.25 1.18
C ILE A 6 -74.03 10.24 1.89
N ASP A 7 -74.21 10.37 3.21
CA ASP A 7 -73.26 11.04 4.09
C ASP A 7 -71.97 10.22 4.16
N LEU A 8 -70.83 10.82 3.83
CA LEU A 8 -69.52 10.20 3.89
C LEU A 8 -68.71 10.83 5.04
N TRP A 9 -68.56 10.08 6.13
CA TRP A 9 -67.64 10.36 7.23
C TRP A 9 -66.37 9.54 7.03
N ILE A 10 -65.25 10.15 6.63
CA ILE A 10 -63.91 9.59 6.90
C ILE A 10 -62.96 10.74 7.25
N GLN A 11 -62.51 10.72 8.50
CA GLN A 11 -61.55 11.63 9.11
C GLN A 11 -60.12 11.15 8.79
N ALA A 12 -59.29 11.96 8.13
CA ALA A 12 -57.84 11.99 8.32
C ALA A 12 -57.23 13.22 7.59
N GLN A 13 -56.26 13.85 8.26
CA GLN A 13 -55.69 15.16 7.96
C GLN A 13 -54.24 15.00 7.42
N LEU A 14 -53.84 15.82 6.42
CA LEU A 14 -52.52 16.53 6.28
C LEU A 14 -52.00 16.65 4.82
N GLY A 15 -52.14 17.79 4.14
CA GLY A 15 -51.11 18.24 3.17
C GLY A 15 -51.53 18.65 1.74
N GLN A 16 -51.60 19.97 1.55
CA GLN A 16 -51.74 20.90 0.40
C GLN A 16 -51.85 20.54 -1.10
N ILE A 17 -51.64 19.32 -1.60
CA ILE A 17 -52.32 18.80 -2.81
C ILE A 17 -52.43 17.29 -2.58
N GLN A 18 -53.59 16.86 -2.10
CA GLN A 18 -53.77 15.51 -1.55
C GLN A 18 -54.93 14.79 -2.24
N ASN A 19 -54.65 13.56 -2.65
CA ASN A 19 -55.60 12.53 -3.01
C ASN A 19 -56.36 12.81 -4.32
N VAL A 20 -55.70 12.53 -5.45
CA VAL A 20 -56.44 12.13 -6.64
C VAL A 20 -56.73 10.63 -6.50
N ALA A 21 -58.01 10.30 -6.44
CA ALA A 21 -58.50 8.94 -6.30
C ALA A 21 -59.23 8.56 -7.59
N TYR A 22 -58.75 7.54 -8.30
CA TYR A 22 -59.44 7.10 -9.52
C TYR A 22 -60.36 5.93 -9.21
N ALA A 23 -61.57 5.97 -9.77
CA ALA A 23 -62.61 4.96 -9.64
C ALA A 23 -63.00 4.41 -11.01
N LEU A 24 -62.99 3.09 -11.18
CA LEU A 24 -63.48 2.47 -12.42
C LEU A 24 -64.96 2.09 -12.24
N ILE A 25 -65.86 2.66 -13.05
CA ILE A 25 -67.29 2.34 -13.08
C ILE A 25 -67.70 2.12 -14.54
N ASP A 26 -68.24 0.93 -14.86
CA ASP A 26 -68.75 0.58 -16.19
C ASP A 26 -67.80 0.96 -17.34
N GLU A 27 -66.54 0.51 -17.24
CA GLU A 27 -65.44 0.78 -18.18
C GLU A 27 -64.97 2.24 -18.27
N ASN A 28 -65.58 3.16 -17.53
CA ASN A 28 -65.15 4.55 -17.45
C ASN A 28 -64.34 4.80 -16.19
N LEU A 29 -63.25 5.53 -16.34
CA LEU A 29 -62.36 5.90 -15.26
C LEU A 29 -62.70 7.31 -14.76
N ILE A 30 -63.08 7.40 -13.49
CA ILE A 30 -63.56 8.61 -12.84
C ILE A 30 -62.48 9.16 -11.94
N VAL A 31 -62.25 10.47 -12.03
CA VAL A 31 -61.19 11.16 -11.31
C VAL A 31 -61.79 11.91 -10.14
N LEU A 32 -61.50 11.49 -8.90
CA LEU A 32 -61.85 12.25 -7.70
C LEU A 32 -60.70 13.22 -7.42
N THR A 33 -60.92 14.51 -7.66
CA THR A 33 -59.98 15.56 -7.24
C THR A 33 -60.48 16.24 -5.96
N LYS A 34 -59.55 16.58 -5.07
CA LYS A 34 -59.86 17.35 -3.85
C LYS A 34 -59.73 18.84 -4.14
N SER A 35 -60.85 19.55 -4.24
CA SER A 35 -60.90 21.01 -4.06
C SER A 35 -61.96 21.33 -3.00
N GLU A 36 -61.59 22.11 -1.97
CA GLU A 36 -62.52 22.68 -0.97
C GLU A 36 -63.51 21.70 -0.30
N ASN A 37 -63.07 20.47 0.04
CA ASN A 37 -63.89 19.45 0.71
C ASN A 37 -65.12 18.95 -0.09
N ILE A 38 -65.15 19.16 -1.41
CA ILE A 38 -66.20 18.62 -2.28
C ILE A 38 -65.53 17.66 -3.27
N TYR A 39 -65.99 16.42 -3.28
CA TYR A 39 -65.64 15.45 -4.32
C TYR A 39 -66.51 15.75 -5.54
N ASN A 40 -65.88 16.21 -6.62
CA ASN A 40 -66.57 16.49 -7.88
C ASN A 40 -66.46 15.29 -8.82
N TRP A 41 -67.59 14.93 -9.44
CA TRP A 41 -67.63 13.97 -10.54
C TRP A 41 -67.00 14.61 -11.76
N ILE A 42 -65.97 13.97 -12.31
CA ILE A 42 -65.37 14.35 -13.57
C ILE A 42 -65.42 13.12 -14.47
N GLU A 43 -66.29 13.16 -15.48
CA GLU A 43 -66.37 12.17 -16.58
C GLU A 43 -65.34 12.52 -17.67
N GLU A 44 -64.08 12.75 -17.30
CA GLU A 44 -62.99 12.97 -18.26
C GLU A 44 -61.96 11.86 -18.11
N ASP A 45 -61.46 11.35 -19.24
CA ASP A 45 -60.52 10.23 -19.27
C ASP A 45 -59.17 10.64 -18.63
N VAL A 46 -58.44 9.72 -17.99
CA VAL A 46 -57.15 10.07 -17.34
C VAL A 46 -56.12 10.53 -18.36
N SER A 47 -56.26 10.09 -19.61
CA SER A 47 -55.49 10.62 -20.72
C SER A 47 -55.73 12.10 -20.96
N ASP A 48 -56.90 12.63 -20.64
CA ASP A 48 -57.23 14.05 -20.87
C ASP A 48 -56.64 14.96 -19.78
N ILE A 49 -56.51 14.44 -18.55
CA ILE A 49 -55.98 15.19 -17.40
C ILE A 49 -54.45 15.05 -17.27
N THR A 50 -53.93 13.86 -17.53
CA THR A 50 -52.51 13.53 -17.34
C THR A 50 -51.74 13.44 -18.66
N GLY A 51 -52.46 13.35 -19.79
CA GLY A 51 -51.87 13.11 -21.11
C GLY A 51 -51.41 11.66 -21.31
N ILE A 52 -51.67 10.76 -20.37
CA ILE A 52 -51.14 9.40 -20.37
C ILE A 52 -52.30 8.43 -20.26
N SER A 53 -52.38 7.48 -21.19
CA SER A 53 -53.34 6.39 -21.07
C SER A 53 -52.87 5.38 -20.03
N LEU A 54 -53.79 4.90 -19.19
CA LEU A 54 -53.50 3.81 -18.25
C LEU A 54 -53.04 2.52 -18.94
N ALA A 55 -53.47 2.30 -20.18
CA ALA A 55 -53.02 1.18 -21.00
C ALA A 55 -51.54 1.27 -21.39
N ASP A 56 -50.99 2.49 -21.49
CA ASP A 56 -49.57 2.70 -21.80
C ASP A 56 -48.65 2.43 -20.59
N VAL A 57 -49.18 2.64 -19.39
CA VAL A 57 -48.44 2.42 -18.12
C VAL A 57 -48.60 0.97 -17.65
N PHE A 58 -49.75 0.35 -17.89
CA PHE A 58 -50.05 -1.04 -17.53
C PHE A 58 -50.70 -1.77 -18.71
N PRO A 59 -49.88 -2.33 -19.63
CA PRO A 59 -50.37 -3.09 -20.78
C PRO A 59 -51.20 -4.32 -20.36
N GLU A 60 -50.97 -4.79 -19.14
CA GLU A 60 -51.65 -5.92 -18.51
C GLU A 60 -52.99 -5.59 -17.85
N LEU A 61 -53.42 -4.32 -17.87
CA LEU A 61 -54.80 -3.90 -17.60
C LEU A 61 -55.75 -4.12 -18.79
N ILE A 62 -55.26 -4.57 -19.95
CA ILE A 62 -56.10 -5.07 -21.04
C ILE A 62 -56.83 -6.32 -20.53
N GLY A 63 -58.09 -6.17 -20.14
CA GLY A 63 -58.87 -7.20 -19.44
C GLY A 63 -59.08 -6.88 -17.96
N ILE A 64 -59.65 -5.70 -17.69
CA ILE A 64 -60.08 -5.20 -16.36
C ILE A 64 -60.71 -6.29 -15.48
N GLU A 65 -61.51 -7.20 -16.05
CA GLU A 65 -62.14 -8.29 -15.30
C GLU A 65 -61.13 -9.25 -14.63
N THR A 66 -60.02 -9.57 -15.29
CA THR A 66 -58.98 -10.47 -14.76
C THR A 66 -58.20 -9.79 -13.64
N PHE A 67 -57.92 -8.49 -13.79
CA PHE A 67 -57.26 -7.68 -12.76
C PHE A 67 -58.16 -7.48 -11.54
N LEU A 68 -59.45 -7.20 -11.75
CA LEU A 68 -60.46 -7.11 -10.69
C LEU A 68 -60.62 -8.42 -9.91
N GLN A 69 -60.54 -9.58 -10.57
CA GLN A 69 -60.57 -10.88 -9.90
C GLN A 69 -59.35 -11.11 -8.99
N LYS A 70 -58.16 -10.62 -9.37
CA LYS A 70 -56.96 -10.69 -8.52
C LYS A 70 -57.10 -9.82 -7.25
N LEU A 71 -57.60 -8.59 -7.39
CA LEU A 71 -57.77 -7.64 -6.28
C LEU A 71 -58.98 -7.95 -5.37
N ALA A 72 -59.98 -8.70 -5.85
CA ALA A 72 -61.18 -9.06 -5.10
C ALA A 72 -60.93 -9.92 -3.83
N ILE A 73 -59.68 -10.34 -3.59
CA ILE A 73 -59.25 -11.07 -2.39
C ILE A 73 -58.92 -10.11 -1.23
N ASN A 74 -59.37 -8.84 -1.28
CA ASN A 74 -59.09 -7.79 -0.27
C ASN A 74 -57.59 -7.50 -0.05
N GLN A 75 -56.77 -7.66 -1.09
CA GLN A 75 -55.35 -7.31 -1.02
C GLN A 75 -55.13 -5.96 -1.72
N SER A 76 -54.50 -5.03 -1.01
CA SER A 76 -53.96 -3.80 -1.62
C SER A 76 -52.63 -4.12 -2.28
N GLU A 77 -52.41 -3.60 -3.48
CA GLU A 77 -51.14 -3.75 -4.18
C GLU A 77 -50.46 -2.38 -4.36
N GLU A 78 -49.15 -2.37 -4.16
CA GLU A 78 -48.28 -1.19 -4.28
C GLU A 78 -47.42 -1.32 -5.53
N TYR A 79 -47.43 -0.27 -6.36
CA TYR A 79 -46.67 -0.21 -7.59
C TYR A 79 -45.80 1.05 -7.61
N VAL A 80 -44.51 0.90 -7.91
CA VAL A 80 -43.57 2.02 -8.04
C VAL A 80 -43.39 2.36 -9.51
N ILE A 81 -43.80 3.57 -9.90
CA ILE A 81 -43.69 4.04 -11.29
C ILE A 81 -42.50 5.00 -11.37
N PRO A 82 -41.39 4.61 -12.04
CA PRO A 82 -40.11 5.31 -11.92
C PRO A 82 -40.06 6.64 -12.69
N LYS A 83 -40.98 6.90 -13.63
CA LYS A 83 -41.03 8.20 -14.34
C LYS A 83 -42.32 8.36 -15.14
N ILE A 84 -42.99 9.50 -14.98
CA ILE A 84 -44.20 9.87 -15.72
C ILE A 84 -43.90 11.18 -16.49
N TYR A 85 -44.19 11.23 -17.80
CA TYR A 85 -43.97 12.41 -18.64
C TYR A 85 -45.31 12.92 -19.21
N ARG A 86 -45.62 14.21 -19.04
CA ARG A 86 -46.78 14.83 -19.72
C ARG A 86 -46.47 15.06 -21.21
N PRO A 87 -47.40 14.82 -22.14
CA PRO A 87 -47.18 14.97 -23.59
C PRO A 87 -46.88 16.40 -24.05
N ASN A 88 -47.34 17.43 -23.33
CA ASN A 88 -47.19 18.83 -23.73
C ASN A 88 -46.38 19.70 -22.75
N ASP A 89 -45.86 19.13 -21.66
CA ASP A 89 -44.99 19.87 -20.73
C ASP A 89 -43.60 19.25 -20.70
N THR A 90 -42.61 20.08 -21.03
CA THR A 90 -41.21 19.72 -20.97
C THR A 90 -40.83 19.45 -19.50
N ILE A 91 -40.64 18.17 -19.19
CA ILE A 91 -39.80 17.66 -18.09
C ILE A 91 -40.28 18.03 -16.67
N LEU A 92 -41.20 17.22 -16.13
CA LEU A 92 -41.26 16.97 -14.69
C LEU A 92 -41.01 15.49 -14.47
N GLY A 93 -39.73 15.11 -14.31
CA GLY A 93 -39.32 13.74 -13.99
C GLY A 93 -39.69 13.40 -12.55
N LYS A 94 -40.97 13.24 -12.27
CA LYS A 94 -41.50 12.92 -10.95
C LYS A 94 -41.61 11.41 -10.75
N PHE A 95 -41.36 10.97 -9.52
CA PHE A 95 -41.55 9.58 -9.07
C PHE A 95 -42.88 9.49 -8.33
N PHE A 96 -43.66 8.46 -8.63
CA PHE A 96 -44.94 8.23 -7.96
C PHE A 96 -45.03 6.81 -7.44
N THR A 97 -45.60 6.67 -6.24
CA THR A 97 -46.08 5.39 -5.73
C THR A 97 -47.58 5.32 -5.92
N MET A 98 -48.04 4.23 -6.52
CA MET A 98 -49.45 3.98 -6.76
C MET A 98 -49.96 2.88 -5.83
N TYR A 99 -51.05 3.18 -5.12
CA TYR A 99 -51.76 2.25 -4.28
C TYR A 99 -53.10 1.91 -4.93
N ILE A 100 -53.33 0.63 -5.21
CA ILE A 100 -54.61 0.14 -5.74
C ILE A 100 -55.28 -0.66 -4.63
N SER A 101 -56.51 -0.29 -4.29
CA SER A 101 -57.32 -0.99 -3.29
C SER A 101 -58.75 -1.22 -3.80
N PRO A 102 -59.38 -2.35 -3.45
CA PRO A 102 -60.77 -2.60 -3.81
C PRO A 102 -61.71 -1.72 -2.96
N PHE A 103 -62.67 -1.06 -3.60
CA PHE A 103 -63.70 -0.25 -2.95
C PHE A 103 -65.08 -0.78 -3.34
N PHE A 104 -65.87 -1.22 -2.36
CA PHE A 104 -67.17 -1.84 -2.63
C PHE A 104 -68.30 -0.98 -2.09
N GLN A 105 -68.96 -0.21 -2.98
CA GLN A 105 -70.21 0.47 -2.66
C GLN A 105 -71.08 0.57 -3.91
N HIS A 106 -72.23 -0.11 -3.93
CA HIS A 106 -73.21 -0.17 -5.05
C HIS A 106 -72.68 -0.61 -6.43
N GLY A 107 -71.50 -1.22 -6.49
CA GLY A 107 -70.82 -1.72 -7.69
C GLY A 107 -69.37 -2.11 -7.33
N LYS A 108 -68.67 -2.82 -8.21
CA LYS A 108 -67.23 -3.12 -8.02
C LYS A 108 -66.43 -1.87 -8.43
N LEU A 109 -65.92 -1.11 -7.47
CA LEU A 109 -65.00 0.00 -7.72
C LEU A 109 -63.56 -0.40 -7.32
N LEU A 110 -62.59 0.19 -8.00
CA LEU A 110 -61.20 0.24 -7.54
C LEU A 110 -60.89 1.65 -7.09
N LEU A 111 -60.13 1.81 -6.02
CA LEU A 111 -59.57 3.08 -5.59
C LEU A 111 -58.08 3.08 -5.91
N VAL A 112 -57.68 3.93 -6.86
CA VAL A 112 -56.27 4.13 -7.22
C VAL A 112 -55.79 5.45 -6.63
N THR A 113 -54.73 5.40 -5.82
CA THR A 113 -54.15 6.57 -5.16
C THR A 113 -52.73 6.77 -5.67
N LEU A 114 -52.40 7.97 -6.15
CA LEU A 114 -51.03 8.33 -6.54
C LEU A 114 -50.41 9.27 -5.51
N VAL A 115 -49.21 8.92 -5.02
CA VAL A 115 -48.43 9.74 -4.09
C VAL A 115 -47.15 10.18 -4.78
N ASP A 116 -46.91 11.50 -4.84
CA ASP A 116 -45.64 12.06 -5.32
C ASP A 116 -44.54 11.76 -4.31
N VAL A 117 -43.57 10.94 -4.72
CA VAL A 117 -42.42 10.51 -3.92
C VAL A 117 -41.11 11.00 -4.51
N THR A 118 -41.15 12.05 -5.35
CA THR A 118 -39.98 12.57 -6.07
C THR A 118 -38.87 12.99 -5.12
N LEU A 119 -39.18 13.82 -4.12
CA LEU A 119 -38.19 14.34 -3.17
C LEU A 119 -37.57 13.23 -2.31
N GLN A 120 -38.36 12.22 -1.93
CA GLN A 120 -37.87 11.05 -1.21
C GLN A 120 -36.95 10.21 -2.09
N SER A 121 -37.35 9.95 -3.33
CA SER A 121 -36.57 9.15 -4.28
C SER A 121 -35.24 9.80 -4.64
N GLU A 122 -35.23 11.12 -4.84
CA GLU A 122 -34.02 11.90 -5.11
C GLU A 122 -33.07 11.90 -3.91
N LEU A 123 -33.60 12.08 -2.69
CA LEU A 123 -32.81 12.01 -1.46
C LEU A 123 -32.18 10.63 -1.26
N GLU A 124 -32.95 9.55 -1.46
CA GLU A 124 -32.45 8.17 -1.36
C GLU A 124 -31.34 7.88 -2.38
N GLN A 125 -31.48 8.39 -3.61
CA GLN A 125 -30.45 8.26 -4.64
C GLN A 125 -29.18 9.03 -4.27
N SER A 126 -29.32 10.27 -3.80
CA SER A 126 -28.18 11.10 -3.34
C SER A 126 -27.44 10.44 -2.17
N LEU A 127 -28.16 9.97 -1.15
CA LEU A 127 -27.58 9.22 -0.03
C LEU A 127 -26.89 7.93 -0.48
N ARG A 128 -27.46 7.22 -1.48
CA ARG A 128 -26.84 6.02 -2.04
C ARG A 128 -25.54 6.34 -2.76
N GLN A 129 -25.47 7.45 -3.49
CA GLN A 129 -24.26 7.92 -4.15
C GLN A 129 -23.18 8.29 -3.12
N GLU A 130 -23.51 9.14 -2.15
CA GLU A 130 -22.57 9.56 -1.10
C GLU A 130 -22.03 8.36 -0.31
N ARG A 131 -22.91 7.40 0.05
CA ARG A 131 -22.51 6.16 0.74
C ARG A 131 -21.55 5.32 -0.10
N ASN A 132 -21.75 5.25 -1.41
CA ASN A 132 -20.86 4.51 -2.31
C ASN A 132 -19.48 5.18 -2.42
N GLU A 133 -19.43 6.51 -2.52
CA GLU A 133 -18.18 7.27 -2.52
C GLU A 133 -17.41 7.11 -1.22
N LEU A 134 -18.09 7.24 -0.07
CA LEU A 134 -17.48 7.02 1.24
C LEU A 134 -16.91 5.60 1.37
N ARG A 135 -17.65 4.59 0.90
CA ARG A 135 -17.18 3.20 0.91
C ARG A 135 -15.92 3.02 0.07
N LEU A 136 -15.85 3.64 -1.11
CA LEU A 136 -14.65 3.60 -1.96
C LEU A 136 -13.46 4.29 -1.29
N ASN A 137 -13.66 5.45 -0.66
CA ASN A 137 -12.62 6.17 0.07
C ASN A 137 -12.06 5.35 1.25
N ILE A 138 -12.94 4.71 2.04
CA ILE A 138 -12.52 3.82 3.14
C ILE A 138 -11.70 2.64 2.61
N LEU A 139 -12.11 2.03 1.50
CA LEU A 139 -11.35 0.93 0.88
C LEU A 139 -9.97 1.41 0.39
N LYS A 140 -9.90 2.59 -0.22
CA LYS A 140 -8.64 3.20 -0.65
C LYS A 140 -7.72 3.48 0.55
N GLN A 141 -8.26 4.06 1.62
CA GLN A 141 -7.52 4.33 2.85
C GLN A 141 -6.98 3.04 3.48
N LYS A 142 -7.83 2.01 3.63
CA LYS A 142 -7.41 0.70 4.15
C LYS A 142 -6.33 0.04 3.29
N ARG A 143 -6.37 0.21 1.97
CA ARG A 143 -5.31 -0.29 1.07
C ARG A 143 -3.99 0.43 1.28
N ILE A 144 -4.02 1.76 1.42
CA ILE A 144 -2.82 2.57 1.70
C ILE A 144 -2.23 2.18 3.06
N GLU A 145 -3.07 2.08 4.08
CA GLU A 145 -2.66 1.69 5.43
C GLU A 145 -2.06 0.28 5.45
N LYS A 146 -2.69 -0.69 4.79
CA LYS A 146 -2.15 -2.05 4.65
C LYS A 146 -0.84 -2.07 3.88
N ALA A 147 -0.71 -1.29 2.80
CA ALA A 147 0.52 -1.20 2.02
C ALA A 147 1.65 -0.58 2.85
N LEU A 148 1.36 0.47 3.61
CA LEU A 148 2.29 1.11 4.53
C LEU A 148 2.74 0.12 5.62
N TYR A 149 1.81 -0.57 6.27
CA TYR A 149 2.09 -1.57 7.29
C TYR A 149 2.97 -2.71 6.73
N LEU A 150 2.62 -3.26 5.57
CA LEU A 150 3.43 -4.32 4.92
C LEU A 150 4.80 -3.81 4.45
N SER A 151 4.92 -2.54 4.09
CA SER A 151 6.21 -1.92 3.78
C SER A 151 7.05 -1.79 5.04
N GLN A 152 6.49 -1.27 6.13
CA GLN A 152 7.15 -1.13 7.43
C GLN A 152 7.59 -2.50 7.96
N GLN A 153 6.72 -3.51 7.96
CA GLN A 153 7.08 -4.87 8.37
C GLN A 153 8.22 -5.44 7.52
N ARG A 154 8.27 -5.17 6.21
CA ARG A 154 9.40 -5.58 5.37
C ARG A 154 10.69 -4.86 5.73
N TYR A 155 10.63 -3.55 6.00
CA TYR A 155 11.79 -2.81 6.51
C TYR A 155 12.28 -3.41 7.83
N THR A 156 11.39 -3.65 8.79
CA THR A 156 11.74 -4.30 10.06
C THR A 156 12.28 -5.72 9.87
N LEU A 157 11.72 -6.52 8.96
CA LEU A 157 12.23 -7.87 8.70
C LEU A 157 13.60 -7.86 8.00
N ILE A 158 13.86 -6.90 7.12
CA ILE A 158 15.20 -6.71 6.52
C ILE A 158 16.19 -6.24 7.57
N GLU A 159 15.78 -5.34 8.47
CA GLU A 159 16.56 -4.90 9.63
C GLU A 159 16.96 -6.06 10.56
N HIS A 160 16.10 -7.06 10.74
CA HIS A 160 16.34 -8.19 11.66
C HIS A 160 16.87 -9.46 10.98
N GLY A 161 16.65 -9.62 9.67
CA GLY A 161 17.01 -10.83 8.91
C GLY A 161 18.40 -10.78 8.29
N VAL A 162 19.01 -9.60 8.18
CA VAL A 162 20.39 -9.43 7.77
C VAL A 162 21.21 -9.17 9.03
N ASN A 163 22.30 -9.91 9.26
CA ASN A 163 23.22 -9.66 10.38
C ASN A 163 23.98 -8.31 10.26
N ASP A 164 23.51 -7.39 9.40
CA ASP A 164 24.11 -6.10 9.10
C ASP A 164 23.50 -4.98 9.96
N GLY A 165 24.31 -4.00 10.32
CA GLY A 165 23.84 -2.70 10.77
C GLY A 165 23.39 -1.83 9.60
N LEU A 166 22.33 -1.05 9.75
CA LEU A 166 21.88 -0.12 8.71
C LEU A 166 22.30 1.31 9.04
N TRP A 167 22.51 2.10 7.99
CA TRP A 167 22.74 3.53 8.11
C TRP A 167 22.03 4.28 6.99
N ASP A 168 21.57 5.50 7.28
CA ASP A 168 20.85 6.35 6.35
C ASP A 168 21.24 7.81 6.55
N TRP A 169 21.87 8.40 5.55
CA TRP A 169 22.42 9.74 5.57
C TRP A 169 21.63 10.68 4.65
N ASP A 170 21.00 11.67 5.25
CA ASP A 170 20.46 12.83 4.56
C ASP A 170 21.60 13.82 4.27
N LEU A 171 21.97 13.94 2.99
CA LEU A 171 23.06 14.79 2.52
C LEU A 171 22.67 16.28 2.48
N GLN A 172 21.39 16.61 2.63
CA GLN A 172 20.90 17.99 2.66
C GLN A 172 20.95 18.56 4.06
N THR A 173 20.55 17.77 5.06
CA THR A 173 20.57 18.17 6.48
C THR A 173 21.86 17.80 7.20
N ASP A 174 22.71 17.00 6.55
CA ASP A 174 23.94 16.42 7.12
C ASP A 174 23.68 15.60 8.39
N LYS A 175 22.57 14.86 8.37
CA LYS A 175 22.11 14.01 9.47
C LYS A 175 22.13 12.56 9.05
N ILE A 176 22.70 11.71 9.90
CA ILE A 176 22.77 10.28 9.66
C ILE A 176 22.02 9.52 10.76
N TYR A 177 21.24 8.55 10.34
CA TYR A 177 20.62 7.57 11.21
C TYR A 177 21.47 6.30 11.19
N PHE A 178 21.75 5.75 12.37
CA PHE A 178 22.34 4.42 12.55
C PHE A 178 21.32 3.52 13.24
N SER A 179 21.12 2.32 12.73
CA SER A 179 20.23 1.37 13.40
C SER A 179 20.81 0.88 14.72
N VAL A 180 19.94 0.43 15.63
CA VAL A 180 20.34 -0.17 16.92
C VAL A 180 21.37 -1.31 16.70
N ARG A 181 21.19 -2.10 15.64
CA ARG A 181 22.12 -3.17 15.26
C ARG A 181 23.50 -2.65 14.84
N TRP A 182 23.55 -1.53 14.12
CA TRP A 182 24.81 -0.89 13.73
C TRP A 182 25.60 -0.44 14.97
N LYS A 183 24.92 0.10 15.98
CA LYS A 183 25.58 0.52 17.23
C LYS A 183 26.00 -0.70 18.06
N SER A 184 25.13 -1.70 18.19
CA SER A 184 25.39 -2.89 19.01
C SER A 184 26.51 -3.77 18.46
N MET A 185 26.72 -3.81 17.13
CA MET A 185 27.86 -4.55 16.53
C MET A 185 29.23 -3.96 16.91
N LEU A 186 29.26 -2.72 17.40
CA LEU A 186 30.44 -2.00 17.84
C LEU A 186 30.53 -1.88 19.37
N GLY A 187 29.60 -2.53 20.08
CA GLY A 187 29.49 -2.48 21.54
C GLY A 187 28.83 -1.21 22.08
N TYR A 188 28.31 -0.33 21.23
CA TYR A 188 27.66 0.91 21.64
C TYR A 188 26.15 0.71 21.90
N ASN A 189 25.64 1.44 22.89
CA ASN A 189 24.22 1.56 23.16
C ASN A 189 23.57 2.56 22.18
N ASP A 190 22.24 2.58 22.13
CA ASP A 190 21.53 3.47 21.21
C ASP A 190 21.82 4.97 21.49
N ASP A 191 22.00 5.34 22.75
CA ASP A 191 22.28 6.73 23.14
C ASP A 191 23.77 7.13 23.04
N ASP A 192 24.68 6.17 22.75
CA ASP A 192 26.12 6.44 22.75
C ASP A 192 26.60 7.16 21.48
N ILE A 193 25.88 6.97 20.36
CA ILE A 193 26.21 7.55 19.05
C ILE A 193 24.97 8.28 18.54
N GLY A 194 25.16 9.57 18.27
CA GLY A 194 24.14 10.49 17.81
C GLY A 194 23.87 10.38 16.30
N ASP A 195 23.48 11.52 15.73
CA ASP A 195 23.02 11.65 14.36
C ASP A 195 24.00 12.43 13.46
N ASN A 196 25.23 12.64 13.93
CA ASN A 196 26.26 13.40 13.21
C ASN A 196 27.22 12.45 12.45
N PRO A 197 27.39 12.61 11.13
CA PRO A 197 28.32 11.79 10.35
C PRO A 197 29.77 11.83 10.84
N ASN A 198 30.18 12.91 11.52
CA ASN A 198 31.52 13.00 12.10
C ASN A 198 31.76 11.99 13.22
N GLU A 199 30.72 11.57 13.95
CA GLU A 199 30.84 10.53 14.97
C GLU A 199 31.25 9.20 14.33
N TRP A 200 30.72 8.88 13.14
CA TRP A 200 31.17 7.73 12.38
C TRP A 200 32.63 7.87 11.95
N PHE A 201 33.01 9.01 11.37
CA PHE A 201 34.38 9.24 10.90
C PHE A 201 35.43 9.21 12.02
N GLN A 202 35.07 9.62 13.24
CA GLN A 202 35.98 9.57 14.39
C GLN A 202 36.28 8.15 14.86
N LEU A 203 35.38 7.20 14.62
CA LEU A 203 35.58 5.80 14.94
C LEU A 203 36.45 5.07 13.91
N ILE A 204 36.64 5.64 12.71
CA ILE A 204 37.43 5.01 11.64
C ILE A 204 38.92 5.06 11.97
N HIS A 205 39.62 3.95 11.75
CA HIS A 205 41.07 3.90 11.87
C HIS A 205 41.73 4.93 10.96
N LYS A 206 42.73 5.68 11.47
CA LYS A 206 43.34 6.83 10.78
C LYS A 206 43.84 6.51 9.36
N GLU A 207 44.45 5.34 9.17
CA GLU A 207 44.94 4.88 7.86
C GLU A 207 43.81 4.64 6.82
N ASN A 208 42.58 4.39 7.28
CA ASN A 208 41.44 4.14 6.41
C ASN A 208 40.59 5.39 6.15
N LEU A 209 40.74 6.44 6.96
CA LEU A 209 39.83 7.59 6.96
C LEU A 209 39.81 8.35 5.63
N GLU A 210 40.97 8.67 5.07
CA GLU A 210 41.04 9.45 3.82
C GLU A 210 40.48 8.66 2.63
N GLU A 211 40.86 7.39 2.50
CA GLU A 211 40.35 6.52 1.43
C GLU A 211 38.84 6.34 1.57
N PHE A 212 38.33 6.12 2.78
CA PHE A 212 36.91 5.97 3.03
C PHE A 212 36.11 7.21 2.60
N LYS A 213 36.58 8.41 2.97
CA LYS A 213 35.96 9.68 2.55
C LYS A 213 36.01 9.85 1.03
N SER A 214 37.15 9.57 0.42
CA SER A 214 37.31 9.62 -1.05
C SER A 214 36.32 8.70 -1.77
N GLN A 215 36.11 7.48 -1.26
CA GLN A 215 35.15 6.53 -1.84
C GLN A 215 33.71 6.99 -1.68
N ILE A 216 33.35 7.58 -0.52
CA ILE A 216 32.05 8.23 -0.33
C ILE A 216 31.88 9.37 -1.34
N ASP A 217 32.85 10.27 -1.47
CA ASP A 217 32.77 11.42 -2.38
C ASP A 217 32.65 10.98 -3.83
N ASN A 218 33.43 9.98 -4.24
CA ASN A 218 33.34 9.38 -5.58
C ASN A 218 31.95 8.80 -5.83
N HIS A 219 31.36 8.11 -4.84
CA HIS A 219 30.02 7.58 -4.98
C HIS A 219 28.96 8.69 -5.02
N VAL A 220 28.99 9.65 -4.09
CA VAL A 220 28.05 10.78 -4.03
C VAL A 220 28.10 11.60 -5.32
N THR A 221 29.28 11.81 -5.90
CA THR A 221 29.46 12.53 -7.18
C THR A 221 29.14 11.70 -8.43
N GLY A 222 28.84 10.39 -8.28
CA GLY A 222 28.41 9.53 -9.39
C GLY A 222 29.54 8.92 -10.20
N LYS A 223 30.76 8.91 -9.67
CA LYS A 223 31.92 8.24 -10.28
C LYS A 223 31.92 6.73 -10.02
N SER A 224 31.11 6.23 -9.09
CA SER A 224 30.91 4.80 -8.84
C SER A 224 29.42 4.45 -8.79
N GLU A 225 29.08 3.26 -9.28
CA GLU A 225 27.70 2.75 -9.32
C GLU A 225 27.17 2.35 -7.94
N TYR A 226 28.06 1.85 -7.06
CA TYR A 226 27.76 1.46 -5.68
C TYR A 226 28.94 1.79 -4.77
N LEU A 227 28.67 2.10 -3.50
CA LEU A 227 29.69 2.16 -2.47
C LEU A 227 29.95 0.74 -1.95
N LYS A 228 31.21 0.32 -1.93
CA LYS A 228 31.67 -0.91 -1.27
C LYS A 228 33.07 -0.70 -0.74
N VAL A 229 33.21 -0.63 0.58
CA VAL A 229 34.50 -0.35 1.23
C VAL A 229 34.68 -1.23 2.46
N GLU A 230 35.84 -1.87 2.57
CA GLU A 230 36.27 -2.56 3.79
C GLU A 230 37.19 -1.63 4.58
N TYR A 231 36.92 -1.47 5.87
CA TYR A 231 37.64 -0.52 6.71
C TYR A 231 37.61 -0.96 8.17
N ARG A 232 38.54 -0.41 8.95
CA ARG A 232 38.62 -0.66 10.39
C ARG A 232 37.88 0.43 11.16
N ILE A 233 37.03 0.02 12.09
CA ILE A 233 36.29 0.90 12.99
C ILE A 233 36.52 0.50 14.45
N PHE A 234 36.53 1.48 15.34
CA PHE A 234 36.86 1.32 16.75
C PHE A 234 35.66 0.80 17.55
N HIS A 235 35.85 -0.39 18.13
CA HIS A 235 34.90 -1.02 19.05
C HIS A 235 34.99 -0.38 20.44
N LYS A 236 33.87 -0.31 21.17
CA LYS A 236 33.82 0.27 22.53
C LYS A 236 34.79 -0.38 23.51
N ASP A 237 35.07 -1.67 23.33
CA ASP A 237 36.02 -2.45 24.14
C ASP A 237 37.50 -2.17 23.83
N GLY A 238 37.82 -1.18 22.98
CA GLY A 238 39.19 -0.70 22.80
C GLY A 238 40.00 -1.35 21.68
N HIS A 239 39.37 -2.16 20.83
CA HIS A 239 40.00 -2.81 19.67
C HIS A 239 39.35 -2.36 18.36
N TYR A 240 39.95 -2.72 17.23
CA TYR A 240 39.39 -2.44 15.90
C TYR A 240 38.73 -3.69 15.31
N CYS A 241 37.55 -3.49 14.72
CA CYS A 241 36.84 -4.51 13.95
C CYS A 241 36.93 -4.19 12.46
N TRP A 242 36.93 -5.23 11.62
CA TRP A 242 36.81 -5.05 10.17
C TRP A 242 35.35 -5.00 9.78
N MET A 243 34.97 -3.92 9.11
CA MET A 243 33.61 -3.69 8.63
C MET A 243 33.59 -3.55 7.13
N LEU A 244 32.57 -4.15 6.51
CA LEU A 244 32.24 -3.95 5.11
C LEU A 244 31.04 -3.00 5.02
N CYS A 245 31.30 -1.76 4.61
CA CYS A 245 30.27 -0.78 4.29
C CYS A 245 29.81 -0.96 2.84
N ARG A 246 28.50 -1.06 2.63
CA ARG A 246 27.85 -1.01 1.33
C ARG A 246 26.80 0.08 1.33
N GLY A 247 26.65 0.81 0.24
CA GLY A 247 25.65 1.87 0.16
C GLY A 247 25.31 2.31 -1.24
N MET A 248 24.18 3.00 -1.35
CA MET A 248 23.69 3.62 -2.58
C MET A 248 23.22 5.04 -2.32
N ALA A 249 23.60 5.95 -3.22
CA ALA A 249 23.12 7.33 -3.25
C ALA A 249 21.84 7.44 -4.08
N VAL A 250 20.85 8.14 -3.53
CA VAL A 250 19.62 8.53 -4.24
C VAL A 250 19.82 9.93 -4.82
N ARG A 251 19.51 10.06 -6.11
CA ARG A 251 19.74 11.28 -6.90
C ARG A 251 18.43 11.90 -7.34
N ASP A 252 18.42 13.22 -7.44
CA ASP A 252 17.32 13.96 -8.04
C ASP A 252 17.38 13.93 -9.58
N LYS A 253 16.42 14.61 -10.23
CA LYS A 253 16.33 14.69 -11.69
C LYS A 253 17.53 15.39 -12.35
N THR A 254 18.32 16.14 -11.59
CA THR A 254 19.52 16.84 -12.05
C THR A 254 20.79 15.99 -11.89
N GLY A 255 20.68 14.81 -11.28
CA GLY A 255 21.80 13.92 -10.99
C GLY A 255 22.50 14.21 -9.66
N LYS A 256 22.01 15.20 -8.89
CA LYS A 256 22.57 15.56 -7.58
C LYS A 256 22.07 14.57 -6.52
N SER A 257 22.98 13.99 -5.77
CA SER A 257 22.67 13.12 -4.64
C SER A 257 22.09 13.93 -3.48
N TYR A 258 20.99 13.47 -2.89
CA TYR A 258 20.36 14.11 -1.73
C TYR A 258 20.24 13.19 -0.50
N ARG A 259 20.39 11.87 -0.69
CA ARG A 259 20.35 10.88 0.38
C ARG A 259 21.26 9.72 0.03
N MET A 260 21.83 9.06 1.03
CA MET A 260 22.62 7.85 0.84
C MET A 260 22.27 6.86 1.95
N ALA A 261 22.00 5.61 1.60
CA ALA A 261 21.64 4.60 2.58
C ALA A 261 22.35 3.29 2.29
N GLY A 262 22.51 2.47 3.31
CA GLY A 262 23.30 1.27 3.16
C GLY A 262 23.33 0.36 4.38
N SER A 263 24.25 -0.58 4.33
CA SER A 263 24.47 -1.57 5.38
C SER A 263 25.95 -1.67 5.76
N GLN A 264 26.18 -2.25 6.92
CA GLN A 264 27.47 -2.54 7.49
C GLN A 264 27.49 -3.97 8.00
N THR A 265 28.40 -4.77 7.47
CA THR A 265 28.62 -6.16 7.92
C THR A 265 29.91 -6.24 8.70
N ASP A 266 29.89 -6.92 9.85
CA ASP A 266 31.10 -7.34 10.52
C ASP A 266 31.76 -8.48 9.73
N VAL A 267 32.98 -8.24 9.26
CA VAL A 267 33.78 -9.19 8.50
C VAL A 267 35.09 -9.52 9.23
N THR A 268 35.17 -9.22 10.52
CA THR A 268 36.37 -9.46 11.36
C THR A 268 36.75 -10.93 11.35
N GLN A 269 35.79 -11.83 11.61
CA GLN A 269 36.03 -13.27 11.61
C GLN A 269 36.50 -13.78 10.24
N ASN A 270 35.91 -13.27 9.15
CA ASN A 270 36.35 -13.61 7.79
C ASN A 270 37.80 -13.19 7.55
N LYS A 271 38.18 -11.97 7.97
CA LYS A 271 39.55 -11.47 7.85
C LYS A 271 40.55 -12.25 8.70
N GLU A 272 40.17 -12.64 9.91
CA GLU A 272 40.99 -13.48 10.77
C GLU A 272 41.21 -14.86 10.14
N PHE A 273 40.16 -15.48 9.60
CA PHE A 273 40.30 -16.74 8.88
C PHE A 273 41.16 -16.61 7.62
N GLU A 274 40.97 -15.56 6.83
CA GLU A 274 41.82 -15.28 5.66
C GLU A 274 43.29 -15.13 6.06
N GLN A 275 43.57 -14.43 7.16
CA GLN A 275 44.94 -14.28 7.67
C GLN A 275 45.52 -15.59 8.19
N GLN A 276 44.75 -16.40 8.91
CA GLN A 276 45.19 -17.70 9.41
C GLN A 276 45.47 -18.68 8.26
N LEU A 277 44.62 -18.69 7.23
CA LEU A 277 44.83 -19.48 6.01
C LEU A 277 46.06 -18.99 5.27
N TYR A 278 46.24 -17.67 5.14
CA TYR A 278 47.42 -17.09 4.52
C TYR A 278 48.70 -17.49 5.28
N HIS A 279 48.70 -17.34 6.61
CA HIS A 279 49.84 -17.72 7.43
C HIS A 279 50.15 -19.21 7.28
N SER A 280 49.14 -20.09 7.37
CA SER A 280 49.33 -21.53 7.21
C SER A 280 49.79 -21.93 5.80
N ALA A 281 49.36 -21.22 4.76
CA ALA A 281 49.77 -21.49 3.38
C ALA A 281 51.20 -21.06 3.09
N PHE A 282 51.71 -20.05 3.80
CA PHE A 282 52.97 -19.38 3.49
C PHE A 282 54.04 -19.47 4.59
N HIS A 283 53.74 -20.06 5.73
CA HIS A 283 54.70 -20.27 6.83
C HIS A 283 54.72 -21.73 7.25
N ASP A 284 55.86 -22.17 7.74
CA ASP A 284 56.06 -23.50 8.32
C ASP A 284 55.47 -23.53 9.73
N SER A 285 54.70 -24.57 10.05
CA SER A 285 53.96 -24.64 11.31
C SER A 285 54.84 -24.94 12.52
N LEU A 286 56.02 -25.54 12.32
CA LEU A 286 56.95 -25.88 13.39
C LEU A 286 57.84 -24.69 13.76
N THR A 287 58.37 -23.99 12.74
CA THR A 287 59.35 -22.91 12.92
C THR A 287 58.75 -21.51 12.89
N GLY A 288 57.54 -21.34 12.33
CA GLY A 288 56.92 -20.04 12.07
C GLY A 288 57.59 -19.25 10.95
N LEU A 289 58.64 -19.79 10.32
CA LEU A 289 59.36 -19.12 9.24
C LEU A 289 58.60 -19.23 7.92
N PRO A 290 58.82 -18.32 6.97
CA PRO A 290 58.21 -18.43 5.65
C PRO A 290 58.61 -19.75 4.96
N ASN A 291 57.61 -20.46 4.45
CA ASN A 291 57.82 -21.76 3.83
C ASN A 291 58.30 -21.64 2.38
N ARG A 292 58.51 -22.79 1.74
CA ARG A 292 58.95 -22.85 0.34
C ARG A 292 58.00 -22.12 -0.62
N ALA A 293 56.69 -22.17 -0.41
CA ALA A 293 55.73 -21.50 -1.28
C ALA A 293 55.89 -19.97 -1.21
N PHE A 294 56.09 -19.43 0.00
CA PHE A 294 56.35 -17.99 0.17
C PHE A 294 57.70 -17.57 -0.41
N PHE A 295 58.72 -18.40 -0.23
CA PHE A 295 60.03 -18.18 -0.84
C PHE A 295 59.94 -18.11 -2.38
N MET A 296 59.23 -19.03 -3.02
CA MET A 296 59.03 -19.01 -4.49
C MET A 296 58.26 -17.76 -4.93
N LYS A 297 57.22 -17.37 -4.20
CA LYS A 297 56.47 -16.12 -4.47
C LYS A 297 57.35 -14.88 -4.40
N ILE A 298 58.26 -14.81 -3.41
CA ILE A 298 59.24 -13.71 -3.33
C ILE A 298 60.19 -13.74 -4.53
N LEU A 299 60.71 -14.92 -4.89
CA LEU A 299 61.62 -15.05 -6.03
C LEU A 299 60.96 -14.57 -7.32
N GLU A 300 59.72 -14.96 -7.60
CA GLU A 300 58.95 -14.49 -8.75
C GLU A 300 58.84 -12.97 -8.77
N SER A 301 58.43 -12.35 -7.65
CA SER A 301 58.33 -10.88 -7.55
C SER A 301 59.68 -10.18 -7.75
N VAL A 302 60.77 -10.78 -7.28
CA VAL A 302 62.13 -10.26 -7.46
C VAL A 302 62.58 -10.37 -8.92
N PHE A 303 62.22 -11.45 -9.62
CA PHE A 303 62.50 -11.61 -11.06
C PHE A 303 61.71 -10.62 -11.91
N GLU A 304 60.42 -10.40 -11.60
CA GLU A 304 59.59 -9.40 -12.29
C GLU A 304 60.17 -7.98 -12.15
N LYS A 305 60.59 -7.62 -10.93
CA LYS A 305 61.18 -6.29 -10.66
C LYS A 305 62.54 -6.07 -11.30
N ARG A 306 63.24 -7.13 -11.73
CA ARG A 306 64.51 -7.03 -12.46
C ARG A 306 64.32 -6.38 -13.84
N TYR A 307 63.14 -6.51 -14.46
CA TYR A 307 62.81 -5.79 -15.69
C TYR A 307 62.89 -4.26 -15.51
N LEU A 308 62.65 -3.76 -14.29
CA LEU A 308 62.69 -2.33 -13.97
C LEU A 308 64.08 -1.84 -13.52
N ASN A 309 65.00 -2.74 -13.13
CA ASN A 309 66.36 -2.40 -12.71
C ASN A 309 67.36 -3.52 -13.09
N PRO A 310 67.89 -3.51 -14.33
CA PRO A 310 68.70 -4.60 -14.86
C PRO A 310 70.02 -4.85 -14.12
N ASN A 311 70.57 -3.80 -13.50
CA ASN A 311 71.89 -3.82 -12.85
C ASN A 311 71.85 -4.30 -11.38
N LYS A 312 70.66 -4.64 -10.85
CA LYS A 312 70.55 -5.13 -9.47
C LYS A 312 70.85 -6.64 -9.42
N LEU A 313 71.89 -7.00 -8.66
CA LEU A 313 72.23 -8.39 -8.37
C LEU A 313 71.40 -8.90 -7.19
N ASN A 314 70.81 -10.08 -7.34
CA ASN A 314 70.10 -10.79 -6.28
C ASN A 314 70.88 -12.07 -5.92
N VAL A 315 71.05 -12.35 -4.62
CA VAL A 315 71.78 -13.51 -4.10
C VAL A 315 70.83 -14.36 -3.27
N ILE A 316 70.90 -15.68 -3.44
CA ILE A 316 70.15 -16.66 -2.65
C ILE A 316 71.16 -17.50 -1.87
N PHE A 317 70.95 -17.63 -0.55
CA PHE A 317 71.72 -18.53 0.29
C PHE A 317 70.89 -19.75 0.65
N PHE A 318 71.50 -20.94 0.51
CA PHE A 318 70.97 -22.19 1.05
C PHE A 318 71.89 -22.63 2.18
N LEU A 319 71.34 -22.82 3.36
CA LEU A 319 72.01 -23.29 4.56
C LEU A 319 71.29 -24.55 5.02
N ASP A 320 72.04 -25.62 5.26
CA ASP A 320 71.51 -26.88 5.78
C ASP A 320 72.05 -27.12 7.19
N LEU A 321 71.30 -27.83 8.02
CA LEU A 321 71.70 -28.16 9.38
C LEU A 321 72.40 -29.52 9.40
N ASP A 322 73.71 -29.50 9.57
CA ASP A 322 74.52 -30.71 9.69
C ASP A 322 74.04 -31.58 10.87
N HIS A 323 74.02 -32.89 10.65
CA HIS A 323 73.67 -33.90 11.66
C HIS A 323 72.25 -33.84 12.25
N PHE A 324 71.33 -33.04 11.68
CA PHE A 324 69.94 -32.96 12.15
C PHE A 324 69.25 -34.33 12.26
N LYS A 325 69.48 -35.20 11.27
CA LYS A 325 68.94 -36.57 11.25
C LYS A 325 69.42 -37.42 12.44
N VAL A 326 70.69 -37.28 12.83
CA VAL A 326 71.27 -38.06 13.95
C VAL A 326 70.61 -37.67 15.27
N VAL A 327 70.34 -36.38 15.46
CA VAL A 327 69.62 -35.86 16.63
C VAL A 327 68.21 -36.45 16.68
N ASN A 328 67.47 -36.41 15.57
CA ASN A 328 66.11 -36.95 15.50
C ASN A 328 66.04 -38.46 15.74
N ASP A 329 66.95 -39.24 15.12
CA ASP A 329 66.96 -40.70 15.24
C ASP A 329 67.39 -41.17 16.65
N SER A 330 68.21 -40.37 17.36
CA SER A 330 68.77 -40.74 18.67
C SER A 330 67.96 -40.22 19.86
N LEU A 331 67.40 -39.00 19.75
CA LEU A 331 66.73 -38.31 20.85
C LEU A 331 65.21 -38.13 20.62
N GLY A 332 64.73 -38.48 19.42
CA GLY A 332 63.33 -38.40 19.04
C GLY A 332 62.93 -37.07 18.37
N HIS A 333 61.87 -37.11 17.58
CA HIS A 333 61.32 -35.99 16.79
C HIS A 333 60.83 -34.77 17.60
N LEU A 334 60.78 -34.85 18.93
CA LEU A 334 60.45 -33.70 19.78
C LEU A 334 61.69 -32.87 20.14
N VAL A 335 62.89 -33.42 19.94
CA VAL A 335 64.18 -32.81 20.34
C VAL A 335 64.89 -32.15 19.16
N GLY A 336 64.77 -32.70 17.95
CA GLY A 336 65.17 -32.05 16.70
C GLY A 336 63.97 -31.39 16.04
#